data_AF-A0A927T6P7-F1
#
_entry.id   AF-A0A927T6P7-F1
#
_cell.length_a   1.000
_cell.length_b   1.000
_cell.length_c   1.000
_cell.angle_alpha   90.00
_cell.angle_beta   90.00
_cell.angle_gamma   90.00
#
_symmetry.space_group_name_H-M   'P 1'
#
loop_
_entity.id
_entity.type
_entity.pdbx_description
1 polymer ?
#
loop_
_entity_poly.entity_id
_entity_poly.type
_entity_poly.pdbx_seq_one_letter_code
_entity_poly.pdbx_strand_id
1 'polypeptide(L)'
;MNKKEMNNKGFSLVELIIVIAIMAVLVGVLAPQFIKYVERSRQAADLQNVQELKTAIEVYAADGSLGGNATITVKNKQATVDDTNGKAAIEAAGLTSPVTLKSDWGATGATYTFSTTNLNWGTPASLQNSKDPKYDMKSVFQ
;
A
#
# COMPACT_ATOMS: atom_id res chain seq x y z
N MET A 1 31.79 -12.75 58.78
CA MET A 1 31.53 -11.95 57.56
C MET A 1 31.30 -12.91 56.41
N ASN A 2 30.11 -12.90 55.82
CA ASN A 2 29.65 -13.89 54.84
C ASN A 2 30.40 -13.78 53.50
N LYS A 3 30.97 -14.90 53.04
CA LYS A 3 31.63 -15.02 51.73
C LYS A 3 30.53 -15.22 50.68
N LYS A 4 30.27 -14.18 49.88
CA LYS A 4 29.35 -14.26 48.72
C LYS A 4 30.05 -15.11 47.65
N GLU A 5 29.63 -16.36 47.50
CA GLU A 5 29.98 -17.21 46.35
C GLU A 5 29.38 -16.59 45.08
N MET A 6 30.22 -15.98 44.24
CA MET A 6 29.82 -15.43 42.95
C MET A 6 29.74 -16.57 41.93
N ASN A 7 28.54 -17.12 41.74
CA ASN A 7 28.26 -18.19 40.80
C ASN A 7 28.25 -17.66 39.36
N ASN A 8 29.44 -17.42 38.80
CA ASN A 8 29.63 -17.05 37.40
C ASN A 8 29.44 -18.31 36.52
N LYS A 9 28.20 -18.76 36.35
CA LYS A 9 27.86 -19.75 35.32
C LYS A 9 27.93 -19.07 33.96
N GLY A 10 29.04 -19.24 33.26
CA GLY A 10 29.16 -18.89 31.85
C GLY A 10 28.30 -19.80 30.99
N PHE A 11 27.78 -19.27 29.89
CA PHE A 11 27.05 -20.03 28.86
C PHE A 11 27.98 -21.13 28.31
N SER A 12 27.50 -22.37 28.21
CA SER A 12 28.26 -23.43 27.54
C SER A 12 28.33 -23.14 26.04
N LEU A 13 29.49 -23.40 25.41
CA LEU A 13 29.62 -23.33 23.96
C LEU A 13 28.59 -24.23 23.25
N VAL A 14 28.26 -25.38 23.84
CA VAL A 14 27.26 -26.31 23.31
C VAL A 14 25.85 -25.69 23.35
N GLU A 15 25.53 -24.96 24.40
CA GLU A 15 24.23 -24.26 24.51
C GLU A 15 24.12 -23.17 23.44
N LEU A 16 25.21 -22.46 23.15
CA LEU A 16 25.23 -21.42 22.12
C LEU A 16 25.08 -21.99 20.69
N ILE A 17 25.74 -23.11 20.37
CA ILE A 17 25.65 -23.69 19.01
C ILE A 17 24.24 -24.22 18.69
N ILE A 18 23.53 -24.75 19.70
CA ILE A 18 22.16 -25.24 19.50
C ILE A 18 21.21 -24.06 19.24
N VAL A 19 21.42 -22.93 19.92
CA VAL A 19 20.61 -21.72 19.74
C VAL A 19 20.76 -21.17 18.32
N ILE A 20 21.99 -21.00 17.81
CA ILE A 20 22.19 -20.50 16.45
C ILE A 20 21.65 -21.49 15.39
N ALA A 21 21.72 -22.79 15.66
CA ALA A 21 21.18 -23.81 14.77
C ALA A 21 19.64 -23.70 14.63
N ILE A 22 18.92 -23.55 15.75
CA ILE A 22 17.47 -23.36 15.72
C ILE A 22 17.10 -22.01 15.08
N MET A 23 17.82 -20.94 15.41
CA MET A 23 17.60 -19.62 14.80
C MET A 23 17.78 -19.66 13.28
N ALA A 24 18.80 -20.38 12.79
CA ALA A 24 19.04 -20.54 11.35
C ALA A 24 17.85 -21.22 10.64
N VAL A 25 17.31 -22.29 11.23
CA VAL A 25 16.13 -23.00 10.67
C VAL A 25 14.89 -22.09 10.67
N LEU A 26 14.63 -21.40 11.78
CA LEU A 26 13.47 -20.50 11.90
C LEU A 26 13.51 -19.36 10.88
N VAL A 27 14.67 -18.72 10.69
CA VAL A 27 14.83 -17.65 9.70
C VAL A 27 14.64 -18.19 8.28
N GLY A 28 15.14 -19.39 7.99
CA GLY A 28 15.00 -20.03 6.68
C GLY A 28 13.55 -20.22 6.23
N VAL A 29 12.67 -20.63 7.15
CA VAL A 29 11.24 -20.82 6.85
C VAL A 29 10.47 -19.49 6.81
N LEU A 30 10.81 -18.54 7.69
CA LEU A 30 10.08 -17.28 7.83
C LEU A 30 10.39 -16.26 6.73
N ALA A 31 11.60 -16.26 6.17
CA ALA A 31 12.03 -15.28 5.17
C ALA A 31 11.08 -15.13 3.96
N PRO A 32 10.69 -16.19 3.23
CA PRO A 32 9.80 -16.05 2.07
C PRO A 32 8.39 -15.60 2.45
N GLN A 33 7.90 -16.02 3.62
CA GLN A 33 6.58 -15.61 4.12
C GLN A 33 6.58 -14.13 4.51
N PHE A 34 7.64 -13.67 5.17
CA PHE A 34 7.80 -12.28 5.58
C PHE A 34 7.84 -11.34 4.37
N ILE A 35 8.57 -11.68 3.30
CA ILE A 35 8.63 -10.87 2.07
C ILE A 35 7.24 -10.66 1.46
N LYS A 36 6.44 -11.73 1.36
CA LYS A 36 5.06 -11.63 0.85
C LYS A 36 4.18 -10.77 1.75
N TYR A 37 4.30 -10.91 3.07
CA TYR A 37 3.54 -10.12 4.02
C TYR A 37 3.84 -8.62 3.91
N VAL A 38 5.12 -8.25 3.79
CA VAL A 38 5.54 -6.85 3.59
C VAL A 38 4.98 -6.30 2.28
N GLU A 39 5.00 -7.08 1.20
CA GLU A 39 4.44 -6.63 -0.08
C GLU A 39 2.92 -6.42 -0.01
N ARG A 40 2.20 -7.33 0.66
CA ARG A 40 0.75 -7.17 0.91
C ARG A 40 0.44 -5.94 1.75
N SER A 41 1.25 -5.65 2.77
CA SER A 41 1.09 -4.45 3.59
C SER A 41 1.28 -3.18 2.76
N ARG A 42 2.24 -3.16 1.84
CA ARG A 42 2.42 -2.06 0.88
C ARG A 42 1.22 -1.92 -0.05
N GLN A 43 0.71 -3.03 -0.58
CA GLN A 43 -0.48 -3.01 -1.43
C GLN A 43 -1.70 -2.43 -0.70
N ALA A 44 -1.94 -2.85 0.54
CA ALA A 44 -3.07 -2.33 1.33
C ALA A 44 -2.94 -0.81 1.59
N ALA A 45 -1.74 -0.34 1.93
CA ALA A 45 -1.48 1.10 2.12
C ALA A 45 -1.67 1.89 0.83
N ASP A 46 -1.20 1.36 -0.30
CA ASP A 46 -1.39 1.99 -1.60
C ASP A 46 -2.88 2.09 -1.99
N LEU A 47 -3.68 1.05 -1.70
CA LEU A 47 -5.15 1.11 -1.87
C LEU A 47 -5.77 2.23 -1.04
N GLN A 48 -5.36 2.35 0.22
CA GLN A 48 -5.86 3.40 1.11
C GLN A 48 -5.51 4.80 0.60
N ASN A 49 -4.28 4.99 0.11
CA ASN A 49 -3.87 6.27 -0.45
C ASN A 49 -4.71 6.65 -1.70
N VAL A 50 -4.99 5.68 -2.58
CA VAL A 50 -5.85 5.92 -3.76
C VAL A 50 -7.31 6.14 -3.35
N GLN A 51 -7.77 5.44 -2.32
CA GLN A 51 -9.10 5.64 -1.74
C GLN A 51 -9.28 7.06 -1.19
N GLU A 52 -8.25 7.66 -0.58
CA GLU A 52 -8.29 9.05 -0.13
C GLU A 52 -8.48 10.02 -1.31
N LEU A 53 -7.77 9.80 -2.43
CA LEU A 53 -7.94 10.59 -3.65
C LEU A 53 -9.37 10.45 -4.22
N LYS A 54 -9.88 9.20 -4.28
CA LYS A 54 -11.25 8.92 -4.72
C LYS A 54 -12.26 9.68 -3.85
N THR A 55 -12.14 9.55 -2.54
CA THR A 55 -13.08 10.17 -1.59
C THR A 55 -13.04 11.70 -1.69
N ALA A 56 -11.86 12.30 -1.86
CA ALA A 56 -11.75 13.75 -2.07
C ALA A 56 -12.52 14.21 -3.32
N ILE A 57 -12.40 13.47 -4.43
CA ILE A 57 -13.15 13.76 -5.67
C ILE A 57 -14.66 13.57 -5.45
N GLU A 58 -15.08 12.52 -4.77
CA GLU A 58 -16.50 12.24 -4.51
C GLU A 58 -17.14 13.30 -3.61
N VAL A 59 -16.45 13.75 -2.57
CA VAL A 59 -16.91 14.84 -1.69
C VAL A 59 -17.02 16.14 -2.48
N TYR A 60 -16.00 16.50 -3.25
CA TYR A 60 -16.00 17.72 -4.05
C TYR A 60 -17.08 17.71 -5.15
N ALA A 61 -17.38 16.53 -5.70
CA ALA A 61 -18.50 16.32 -6.61
C ALA A 61 -19.85 16.45 -5.91
N ALA A 62 -19.98 15.91 -4.69
CA ALA A 62 -21.20 16.02 -3.87
C ALA A 62 -21.51 17.49 -3.49
N ASP A 63 -20.48 18.31 -3.30
CA ASP A 63 -20.61 19.76 -3.09
C ASP A 63 -20.98 20.53 -4.37
N GLY A 64 -21.09 19.84 -5.52
CA GLY A 64 -21.41 20.45 -6.82
C GLY A 64 -20.28 21.33 -7.39
N SER A 65 -19.09 21.28 -6.80
CA SER A 65 -17.96 22.13 -7.19
C SER A 65 -17.10 21.52 -8.30
N LEU A 66 -17.34 20.25 -8.64
CA LEU A 66 -16.62 19.55 -9.70
C LEU A 66 -17.16 19.96 -11.08
N GLY A 67 -16.38 20.76 -11.82
CA GLY A 67 -16.76 21.34 -13.13
C GLY A 67 -16.78 20.36 -14.32
N GLY A 68 -16.57 19.06 -14.08
CA GLY A 68 -16.52 18.03 -15.11
C GLY A 68 -15.99 16.70 -14.56
N ASN A 69 -15.76 15.73 -15.44
CA ASN A 69 -15.22 14.44 -15.02
C ASN A 69 -13.83 14.59 -14.40
N ALA A 70 -13.50 13.68 -13.47
CA ALA A 70 -12.18 13.59 -12.84
C ALA A 70 -11.52 12.25 -13.16
N THR A 71 -10.20 12.21 -13.29
CA THR A 71 -9.44 11.05 -13.72
C THR A 71 -8.24 10.78 -12.81
N ILE A 72 -8.15 9.55 -12.28
CA ILE A 72 -6.99 9.04 -11.56
C ILE A 72 -6.29 8.00 -12.43
N THR A 73 -5.03 8.21 -12.78
CA THR A 73 -4.19 7.20 -13.43
C THR A 73 -3.20 6.60 -12.45
N VAL A 74 -3.20 5.28 -12.38
CA VAL A 74 -2.21 4.49 -11.65
C VAL A 74 -1.21 3.92 -12.65
N LYS A 75 0.02 4.41 -12.64
CA LYS A 75 1.11 3.95 -13.51
C LYS A 75 2.46 4.23 -12.86
N ASN A 76 3.49 3.42 -13.14
CA ASN A 76 4.86 3.66 -12.70
C ASN A 76 4.98 3.91 -11.18
N LYS A 77 4.23 3.14 -10.38
CA LYS A 77 4.14 3.30 -8.92
C LYS A 77 3.68 4.69 -8.47
N GLN A 78 2.82 5.33 -9.26
CA GLN A 78 2.24 6.62 -8.91
C GLN A 78 0.75 6.58 -9.20
N ALA A 79 -0.03 7.20 -8.33
CA ALA A 79 -1.42 7.55 -8.58
C ALA A 79 -1.47 9.06 -8.85
N THR A 80 -1.76 9.42 -10.09
CA THR A 80 -1.81 10.81 -10.56
C THR A 80 -3.25 11.19 -10.85
N VAL A 81 -3.66 12.39 -10.42
CA VAL A 81 -4.91 12.99 -10.87
C VAL A 81 -4.58 13.83 -12.09
N ASP A 82 -5.03 13.39 -13.26
CA ASP A 82 -4.54 13.89 -14.55
C ASP A 82 -5.33 15.08 -15.11
N ASP A 83 -6.50 15.37 -14.56
CA ASP A 83 -7.39 16.41 -15.06
C ASP A 83 -7.50 17.61 -14.11
N THR A 84 -7.90 18.75 -14.66
CA THR A 84 -8.02 20.01 -13.90
C THR A 84 -9.07 19.96 -12.81
N ASN A 85 -10.20 19.27 -13.02
CA ASN A 85 -11.31 19.24 -12.05
C ASN A 85 -10.95 18.36 -10.85
N GLY A 86 -10.39 17.18 -11.11
CA GLY A 86 -9.86 16.29 -10.09
C GLY A 86 -8.76 16.97 -9.29
N LYS A 87 -7.84 17.69 -9.94
CA LYS A 87 -6.79 18.44 -9.23
C LYS A 87 -7.37 19.50 -8.28
N ALA A 88 -8.38 20.24 -8.70
CA ALA A 88 -9.07 21.19 -7.82
C ALA A 88 -9.68 20.49 -6.59
N ALA A 89 -10.26 19.30 -6.76
CA ALA A 89 -10.79 18.50 -5.65
C ALA A 89 -9.69 18.03 -4.67
N ILE A 90 -8.55 17.58 -5.20
CA ILE A 90 -7.39 17.16 -4.39
C ILE A 90 -6.80 18.35 -3.62
N GLU A 91 -6.65 19.50 -4.26
CA GLU A 91 -6.15 20.73 -3.62
C GLU A 91 -7.11 21.23 -2.53
N ALA A 92 -8.42 21.21 -2.77
CA ALA A 92 -9.43 21.56 -1.78
C ALA A 92 -9.41 20.63 -0.56
N ALA A 93 -9.08 19.36 -0.75
CA ALA A 93 -8.89 18.38 0.31
C ALA A 93 -7.52 18.48 1.02
N GLY A 94 -6.64 19.38 0.59
CA GLY A 94 -5.28 19.52 1.13
C GLY A 94 -4.35 18.34 0.81
N LEU A 95 -4.70 17.56 -0.21
CA LEU A 95 -3.93 16.41 -0.67
C LEU A 95 -2.95 16.82 -1.78
N THR A 96 -2.00 15.94 -2.08
CA THR A 96 -1.01 16.16 -3.15
C THR A 96 -1.09 15.07 -4.19
N SER A 97 -0.89 15.42 -5.46
CA SER A 97 -0.76 14.48 -6.57
C SER A 97 0.50 14.80 -7.39
N PRO A 98 1.30 13.81 -7.82
CA PRO A 98 1.07 12.37 -7.70
C PRO A 98 1.37 11.80 -6.32
N VAL A 99 0.62 10.78 -5.92
CA VAL A 99 0.92 9.97 -4.74
C VAL A 99 1.84 8.83 -5.14
N THR A 100 2.96 8.69 -4.44
CA THR A 100 3.90 7.58 -4.68
C THR A 100 3.40 6.30 -4.02
N LEU A 101 3.26 5.25 -4.81
CA LEU A 101 2.87 3.91 -4.40
C LEU A 101 4.13 3.08 -4.12
N LYS A 102 4.08 2.23 -3.09
CA LYS A 102 5.25 1.43 -2.66
C LYS A 102 5.32 0.08 -3.35
N SER A 103 4.16 -0.49 -3.65
CA SER A 103 4.05 -1.78 -4.34
C SER A 103 3.98 -1.60 -5.87
N ASP A 104 4.30 -2.66 -6.60
CA ASP A 104 4.31 -2.66 -8.05
C ASP A 104 2.96 -3.17 -8.58
N TRP A 105 2.10 -2.26 -9.04
CA TRP A 105 0.72 -2.55 -9.44
C TRP A 105 0.57 -3.19 -10.84
N GLY A 106 1.67 -3.62 -11.47
CA GLY A 106 1.65 -4.21 -12.80
C GLY A 106 2.08 -3.23 -13.90
N ALA A 107 2.55 -3.78 -15.01
CA ALA A 107 3.26 -3.02 -16.05
C ALA A 107 2.36 -2.10 -16.89
N THR A 108 1.10 -2.47 -17.07
CA THR A 108 0.13 -1.68 -17.82
C THR A 108 -0.60 -0.76 -16.85
N GLY A 109 -0.34 0.55 -16.91
CA GLY A 109 -1.06 1.51 -16.08
C GLY A 109 -2.57 1.51 -16.37
N ALA A 110 -3.38 1.88 -15.39
CA ALA A 110 -4.84 1.97 -15.51
C ALA A 110 -5.31 3.40 -15.21
N THR A 111 -6.33 3.86 -15.95
CA THR A 111 -6.99 5.14 -15.72
C THR A 111 -8.41 4.90 -15.28
N TYR A 112 -8.81 5.57 -14.21
CA TYR A 112 -10.12 5.50 -13.58
C TYR A 112 -10.78 6.87 -13.69
N THR A 113 -12.00 6.93 -14.22
CA THR A 113 -12.69 8.18 -14.50
C THR A 113 -13.98 8.26 -13.68
N PHE A 114 -14.13 9.31 -12.89
CA PHE A 114 -15.38 9.69 -12.25
C PHE A 114 -16.24 10.51 -13.23
N SER A 115 -17.45 10.04 -13.50
CA SER A 115 -18.44 10.72 -14.35
C SER A 115 -19.33 11.63 -13.51
N THR A 116 -19.32 12.93 -13.79
CA THR A 116 -20.26 13.89 -13.16
C THR A 116 -21.69 13.72 -13.64
N THR A 117 -21.89 13.13 -14.82
CA THR A 117 -23.23 12.87 -15.37
C THR A 117 -23.93 11.72 -14.66
N ASN A 118 -23.19 10.64 -14.38
CA ASN A 118 -23.75 9.43 -13.77
C ASN A 118 -23.41 9.29 -12.28
N LEU A 119 -22.64 10.22 -11.73
CA LEU A 119 -22.15 10.24 -10.34
C LEU A 119 -21.51 8.91 -9.94
N ASN A 120 -20.71 8.33 -10.83
CA ASN A 120 -20.08 7.05 -10.63
C ASN A 120 -18.68 7.00 -11.24
N TRP A 121 -17.86 6.10 -10.73
CA TRP A 121 -16.63 5.71 -11.41
C TRP A 121 -16.98 4.78 -12.57
N GLY A 122 -16.40 5.06 -13.73
CA GLY A 122 -16.49 4.18 -14.89
C GLY A 122 -15.92 2.80 -14.56
N THR A 123 -16.27 1.78 -15.35
CA THR A 123 -15.89 0.38 -15.09
C THR A 123 -14.39 0.23 -14.88
N PRO A 124 -13.93 0.01 -13.63
CA PRO A 124 -12.52 0.07 -13.33
C PRO A 124 -11.80 -1.15 -13.93
N ALA A 125 -10.64 -0.92 -14.54
CA ALA A 125 -9.78 -2.00 -15.00
C ALA A 125 -9.13 -2.71 -13.80
N SER A 126 -8.99 -4.03 -13.89
CA SER A 126 -8.21 -4.82 -12.92
C SER A 126 -6.74 -4.42 -13.01
N LEU A 127 -6.16 -4.06 -11.87
CA LEU A 127 -4.75 -3.72 -11.76
C LEU A 127 -4.21 -4.37 -10.49
N GLN A 128 -3.44 -5.44 -10.69
CA GLN A 128 -2.93 -6.31 -9.62
C GLN A 128 -1.41 -6.37 -9.67
N ASN A 129 -0.81 -6.52 -8.50
CA ASN A 129 0.63 -6.63 -8.38
C ASN A 129 1.17 -7.91 -9.03
N SER A 130 2.19 -7.78 -9.87
CA SER A 130 2.77 -8.91 -10.62
C SER A 130 3.59 -9.89 -9.76
N LYS A 131 3.96 -9.52 -8.53
CA LYS A 131 4.78 -10.35 -7.62
C LYS A 131 3.96 -11.18 -6.63
N ASP A 132 2.86 -10.63 -6.12
CA ASP A 132 1.94 -11.34 -5.21
C ASP A 132 0.54 -10.71 -5.33
N PRO A 133 -0.29 -11.14 -6.28
CA PRO A 133 -1.61 -10.56 -6.53
C PRO A 133 -2.57 -10.97 -5.42
N LYS A 134 -2.67 -10.16 -4.36
CA LYS A 134 -3.65 -10.33 -3.28
C LYS A 134 -4.76 -9.29 -3.32
N TYR A 135 -4.41 -8.05 -3.67
CA TYR A 135 -5.34 -6.93 -3.81
C TYR A 135 -5.46 -6.53 -5.27
N ASP A 136 -6.61 -5.96 -5.63
CA ASP A 136 -6.89 -5.42 -6.96
C ASP A 136 -7.31 -3.95 -6.80
N MET A 137 -6.62 -3.04 -7.49
CA MET A 137 -6.95 -1.60 -7.45
C MET A 137 -8.38 -1.33 -7.89
N LYS A 138 -8.96 -2.22 -8.71
CA LYS A 138 -10.36 -2.16 -9.12
C LYS A 138 -11.32 -2.06 -7.92
N SER A 139 -10.99 -2.63 -6.76
CA SER A 139 -11.87 -2.60 -5.59
C SER A 139 -12.01 -1.21 -4.97
N VAL A 140 -11.09 -0.29 -5.25
CA VAL A 140 -11.17 1.09 -4.76
C VAL A 140 -12.30 1.85 -5.46
N PHE A 141 -12.53 1.53 -6.74
CA PHE A 141 -13.41 2.29 -7.64
C PHE A 141 -14.76 1.60 -7.92
N GLN A 142 -15.04 0.48 -7.27
CA GLN A 142 -16.32 -0.25 -7.37
C GLN A 142 -17.29 0.16 -6.26
#